data_AF-A0A653CWD4-F1
#
_entry.id   AF-A0A653CWD4-F1
#
_cell.length_a   1.000
_cell.length_b   1.000
_cell.length_c   1.000
_cell.angle_alpha   90.00
_cell.angle_beta   90.00
_cell.angle_gamma   90.00
#
_symmetry.space_group_name_H-M   'P 1'
#
loop_
_entity.id
_entity.type
_entity.pdbx_description
1 polymer ?
#
loop_
_entity_poly.entity_id
_entity_poly.type
_entity_poly.pdbx_seq_one_letter_code
_entity_poly.pdbx_strand_id
1 'polypeptide(L)'
;MDLIAGLHWLRENLEEFGGDPHNITVMGHGTGAALANFIAVSPVAKELFHRVILISGSSLSPWALQRDPLWVKRSVAKHTNCHGDLHEDDLAPCLRQRPLSQLMSVRLDSPRFLPG
;
A
#
# COMPACT_ATOMS: atom_id res chain seq x y z
N MET A 1 1.79 3.83 -4.51
CA MET A 1 2.50 4.60 -5.55
C MET A 1 4.01 4.41 -5.44
N ASP A 2 4.57 4.38 -4.24
CA ASP A 2 6.03 4.27 -4.03
C ASP A 2 6.67 3.03 -4.68
N LEU A 3 6.04 1.86 -4.56
CA LEU A 3 6.52 0.63 -5.22
C LEU A 3 6.55 0.76 -6.75
N ILE A 4 5.60 1.48 -7.33
CA ILE A 4 5.53 1.74 -8.77
C ILE A 4 6.65 2.72 -9.16
N ALA A 5 6.88 3.76 -8.37
CA ALA A 5 8.00 4.68 -8.58
C ALA A 5 9.36 3.95 -8.50
N GLY A 6 9.50 3.00 -7.58
CA GLY A 6 10.68 2.12 -7.52
C GLY A 6 10.85 1.27 -8.78
N LEU A 7 9.77 0.75 -9.36
CA LEU A 7 9.82 0.02 -10.62
C LEU A 7 10.17 0.90 -11.82
N HIS A 8 9.69 2.14 -11.86
CA HIS A 8 10.13 3.13 -12.85
C HIS A 8 11.63 3.37 -12.75
N TRP A 9 12.11 3.64 -11.53
CA TRP A 9 13.54 3.83 -11.30
C TRP A 9 14.36 2.63 -11.74
N LEU A 10 13.92 1.40 -11.40
CA LEU A 10 14.59 0.19 -11.87
C LEU A 10 14.62 0.13 -13.39
N ARG A 11 13.50 0.35 -14.07
CA ARG A 11 13.48 0.31 -15.54
C ARG A 11 14.45 1.33 -16.17
N GLU A 12 14.55 2.52 -15.59
CA GLU A 12 15.41 3.60 -16.09
C GLU A 12 16.89 3.39 -15.81
N ASN A 13 17.24 2.67 -14.74
CA ASN A 13 18.61 2.63 -14.22
C ASN A 13 19.25 1.23 -14.25
N LEU A 14 18.49 0.16 -14.45
CA LEU A 14 18.98 -1.21 -14.24
C LEU A 14 20.08 -1.63 -15.23
N GLU A 15 20.12 -1.06 -16.43
CA GLU A 15 21.18 -1.33 -17.42
C GLU A 15 22.56 -0.93 -16.91
N GLU A 16 22.67 0.17 -16.15
CA GLU A 16 23.92 0.64 -15.54
C GLU A 16 24.49 -0.33 -14.51
N PHE A 17 23.63 -1.22 -13.97
CA PHE A 17 24.02 -2.27 -13.03
C PHE A 17 24.19 -3.63 -13.71
N GLY A 18 24.12 -3.69 -15.06
CA GLY A 18 24.23 -4.92 -15.85
C GLY A 18 23.00 -5.83 -15.78
N GLY A 19 21.85 -5.30 -15.35
CA GLY A 19 20.58 -6.02 -15.39
C GLY A 19 19.76 -5.71 -16.65
N ASP A 20 18.64 -6.42 -16.83
CA ASP A 20 17.75 -6.27 -17.99
C ASP A 20 16.41 -5.64 -17.56
N PRO A 21 16.13 -4.38 -17.94
CA PRO A 21 14.85 -3.71 -17.68
C PRO A 21 13.62 -4.45 -18.23
N HIS A 22 13.81 -5.25 -19.29
CA HIS A 22 12.79 -6.07 -19.92
C HIS A 22 12.61 -7.44 -19.26
N ASN A 23 13.24 -7.67 -18.10
CA ASN A 23 13.21 -8.96 -17.42
C ASN A 23 13.03 -8.84 -15.90
N ILE A 24 12.43 -7.75 -15.43
CA ILE A 24 12.18 -7.51 -14.00
C ILE A 24 11.17 -8.52 -13.45
N THR A 25 11.50 -9.14 -12.31
CA THR A 25 10.61 -10.03 -11.55
C THR A 25 10.32 -9.44 -10.18
N VAL A 26 9.05 -9.28 -9.83
CA VAL A 26 8.62 -8.80 -8.51
C VAL A 26 8.27 -9.98 -7.62
N MET A 27 8.87 -10.07 -6.44
CA MET A 27 8.63 -11.15 -5.49
C MET A 27 8.24 -10.58 -4.13
N GLY A 28 7.31 -11.24 -3.44
CA GLY A 28 6.91 -10.84 -2.09
C GLY A 28 6.37 -11.99 -1.25
N HIS A 29 6.46 -11.83 0.06
CA HIS A 29 5.90 -12.74 1.06
C HIS A 29 4.86 -12.02 1.93
N GLY A 30 3.74 -12.68 2.26
CA GLY A 30 2.68 -12.12 3.11
C GLY A 30 2.12 -10.82 2.53
N THR A 31 2.21 -9.71 3.28
CA THR A 31 1.82 -8.37 2.80
C THR A 31 2.58 -7.98 1.53
N GLY A 32 3.84 -8.36 1.39
CA GLY A 32 4.62 -8.12 0.17
C GLY A 32 4.05 -8.86 -1.04
N ALA A 33 3.54 -10.09 -0.84
CA ALA A 33 2.87 -10.84 -1.91
C ALA A 33 1.54 -10.16 -2.29
N ALA A 34 0.75 -9.71 -1.33
CA ALA A 34 -0.47 -8.95 -1.61
C ALA A 34 -0.18 -7.66 -2.41
N LEU A 35 0.85 -6.90 -2.03
CA LEU A 35 1.27 -5.70 -2.75
C LEU A 35 1.78 -6.01 -4.16
N ALA A 36 2.62 -7.03 -4.32
CA ALA A 36 3.08 -7.48 -5.64
C ALA A 36 1.90 -7.90 -6.54
N ASN A 37 0.90 -8.55 -5.96
CA ASN A 37 -0.32 -8.92 -6.68
C ASN A 37 -1.16 -7.70 -7.07
N PHE A 38 -1.32 -6.70 -6.19
CA PHE A 38 -2.02 -5.45 -6.52
C PHE A 38 -1.33 -4.68 -7.64
N ILE A 39 0.00 -4.59 -7.61
CA ILE A 39 0.78 -3.97 -8.69
C ILE A 39 0.54 -4.74 -9.99
N ALA A 40 0.54 -6.07 -9.94
CA ALA A 40 0.39 -6.88 -11.15
C ALA A 40 -0.96 -6.76 -11.86
N VAL A 41 -2.02 -6.43 -11.14
CA VAL A 41 -3.35 -6.19 -11.72
C VAL A 41 -3.62 -4.70 -12.00
N SER A 42 -2.70 -3.81 -11.61
CA SER A 42 -2.91 -2.38 -11.70
C SER A 42 -2.50 -1.84 -13.08
N PRO A 43 -3.36 -1.07 -13.76
CA PRO A 43 -3.03 -0.51 -15.07
C PRO A 43 -1.85 0.47 -15.03
N VAL A 44 -1.58 1.10 -13.88
CA VAL A 44 -0.45 2.03 -13.75
C VAL A 44 0.91 1.33 -13.69
N ALA A 45 0.93 0.01 -13.47
CA ALA A 45 2.17 -0.78 -13.48
C ALA A 45 2.38 -1.55 -14.77
N LYS A 46 1.54 -1.27 -15.80
CA LYS A 46 1.61 -1.96 -17.08
C LYS A 46 3.02 -1.87 -17.65
N GLU A 47 3.51 -3.02 -18.10
CA GLU A 47 4.85 -3.22 -18.68
C GLU A 47 6.02 -3.02 -17.69
N LEU A 48 5.84 -2.50 -16.47
CA LEU A 48 6.96 -2.15 -15.57
C LEU A 48 7.76 -3.37 -15.08
N PHE A 49 7.19 -4.56 -15.16
CA PHE A 49 7.81 -5.82 -14.80
C PHE A 49 7.17 -6.97 -15.58
N HIS A 50 7.81 -8.14 -15.58
CA HIS A 50 7.48 -9.25 -16.47
C HIS A 50 6.94 -10.47 -15.74
N ARG A 51 7.40 -10.70 -14.50
CA ARG A 51 7.02 -11.87 -13.70
C ARG A 51 6.72 -11.47 -12.27
N VAL A 52 5.84 -12.24 -11.64
CA VAL A 52 5.51 -12.06 -10.23
C VAL A 52 5.58 -13.38 -9.49
N ILE A 53 6.14 -13.37 -8.28
CA ILE A 53 6.18 -14.52 -7.36
C ILE A 53 5.49 -14.12 -6.06
N LEU A 54 4.41 -14.83 -5.74
CA LEU A 54 3.55 -14.57 -4.58
C LEU A 54 3.70 -15.69 -3.56
N ILE A 55 4.13 -15.36 -2.34
CA ILE A 55 4.37 -16.36 -1.29
C ILE A 55 3.51 -16.03 -0.06
N SER A 56 2.66 -16.97 0.36
CA SER A 56 1.83 -16.85 1.57
C SER A 56 0.99 -15.57 1.65
N GLY A 57 0.52 -15.05 0.51
CA GLY A 57 -0.33 -13.87 0.43
C GLY A 57 -0.74 -13.54 -1.00
N SER A 58 -1.83 -12.80 -1.15
CA SER A 58 -2.37 -12.36 -2.46
C SER A 58 -3.28 -11.15 -2.26
N SER A 59 -3.68 -10.49 -3.35
CA SER A 59 -4.66 -9.38 -3.30
C SER A 59 -6.04 -9.82 -2.80
N LEU A 60 -6.33 -11.13 -2.85
CA LEU A 60 -7.56 -11.74 -2.37
C LEU A 60 -7.52 -12.17 -0.90
N SER A 61 -6.35 -12.04 -0.25
CA SER A 61 -6.26 -12.36 1.17
C SER A 61 -7.17 -11.42 1.97
N PRO A 62 -7.90 -11.90 3.00
CA PRO A 62 -8.90 -11.08 3.69
C PRO A 62 -8.28 -9.83 4.32
N TRP A 63 -7.03 -9.89 4.78
CA TRP A 63 -6.31 -8.76 5.37
C TRP A 63 -5.66 -7.82 4.34
N ALA A 64 -5.72 -8.12 3.03
CA ALA A 64 -4.99 -7.36 2.01
C ALA A 64 -5.67 -6.05 1.61
N LEU A 65 -7.01 -5.98 1.68
CA LEU A 65 -7.79 -4.80 1.32
C LEU A 65 -8.65 -4.33 2.50
N GLN A 66 -8.54 -3.05 2.85
CA GLN A 66 -9.41 -2.43 3.84
C GLN A 66 -10.82 -2.27 3.24
N ARG A 67 -11.80 -3.02 3.78
CA ARG A 67 -13.19 -2.99 3.32
C ARG A 67 -13.98 -1.77 3.83
N ASP A 68 -13.59 -1.20 4.97
CA ASP A 68 -14.20 0.01 5.54
C ASP A 68 -13.15 1.11 5.80
N PRO A 69 -12.72 1.83 4.75
CA PRO A 69 -11.75 2.92 4.90
C PRO A 69 -12.30 4.10 5.70
N LEU A 70 -13.63 4.30 5.73
CA LEU A 70 -14.26 5.38 6.49
C LEU A 70 -14.18 5.12 7.99
N TRP A 71 -14.39 3.89 8.45
CA TRP A 71 -14.15 3.54 9.85
C TRP A 71 -12.70 3.80 10.26
N VAL A 72 -11.73 3.45 9.41
CA VAL A 72 -10.31 3.75 9.68
C VAL A 72 -10.08 5.26 9.76
N LYS A 73 -10.60 6.03 8.79
CA LYS A 73 -10.52 7.49 8.78
C LYS A 73 -11.08 8.10 10.07
N ARG A 74 -12.24 7.64 10.54
CA ARG A 74 -12.86 8.08 11.81
C ARG A 74 -11.99 7.74 13.03
N SER A 75 -11.45 6.53 13.09
CA SER A 75 -10.60 6.09 14.20
C SER A 75 -9.30 6.89 14.26
N VAL A 76 -8.66 7.14 13.12
CA VAL A 76 -7.45 7.98 13.02
C VAL A 76 -7.76 9.42 13.43
N ALA A 77 -8.84 10.02 12.92
CA ALA A 77 -9.28 11.37 13.24
C ALA A 77 -9.44 11.58 14.76
N LYS A 78 -10.10 10.63 15.42
CA LYS A 78 -10.34 10.65 16.88
C LYS A 78 -9.04 10.62 17.68
N HIS A 79 -8.06 9.80 17.31
CA HIS A 79 -6.80 9.66 18.04
C HIS A 79 -5.80 10.80 17.76
N THR A 80 -5.90 11.40 16.58
CA THR A 80 -4.98 12.46 16.13
C THR A 80 -5.52 13.88 16.37
N ASN A 81 -6.74 13.99 16.93
CA ASN A 81 -7.44 15.24 17.14
C ASN A 81 -7.56 16.07 15.83
N CYS A 82 -7.74 15.38 14.71
CA CYS A 82 -8.00 15.99 13.40
C CYS A 82 -9.50 15.88 13.14
N HIS A 83 -10.20 17.02 13.26
CA HIS A 83 -11.65 17.11 13.11
C HIS A 83 -12.04 17.57 11.70
N GLY A 84 -13.30 17.35 11.35
CA GLY A 84 -13.89 17.71 10.06
C GLY A 84 -15.08 16.80 9.74
N ASP A 85 -15.72 17.04 8.60
CA ASP A 85 -16.63 16.09 7.98
C ASP A 85 -15.84 14.89 7.45
N LEU A 86 -16.04 13.72 8.05
CA LEU A 86 -15.25 12.52 7.74
C LEU A 86 -15.63 11.90 6.39
N HIS A 87 -16.72 12.31 5.77
CA HIS A 87 -17.09 11.92 4.42
C HIS A 87 -16.48 12.86 3.38
N GLU A 88 -16.63 14.17 3.58
CA GLU A 88 -16.28 15.17 2.57
C GLU A 88 -14.86 15.73 2.73
N ASP A 89 -14.36 15.90 3.96
CA ASP A 89 -13.10 16.62 4.19
C ASP A 89 -11.87 15.74 3.98
N ASP A 90 -10.83 16.31 3.37
CA ASP A 90 -9.48 15.74 3.39
C ASP A 90 -8.81 16.06 4.74
N LEU A 91 -8.48 15.01 5.50
CA LEU A 91 -7.78 15.16 6.78
C LEU A 91 -6.26 15.33 6.62
N ALA A 92 -5.71 15.10 5.42
CA ALA A 92 -4.27 15.12 5.18
C ALA A 92 -3.58 16.43 5.61
N PRO A 93 -4.14 17.64 5.42
CA PRO A 93 -3.53 18.88 5.90
C PRO A 93 -3.30 18.88 7.42
N CYS A 94 -4.25 18.39 8.21
CA CYS A 94 -4.11 18.26 9.65
C CYS A 94 -3.13 17.14 10.04
N LEU A 95 -3.27 15.96 9.42
CA LEU A 95 -2.45 14.79 9.75
C LEU A 95 -0.96 15.02 9.50
N ARG A 96 -0.61 15.77 8.43
CA ARG A 96 0.79 16.14 8.12
C ARG A 96 1.45 17.02 9.19
N GLN A 97 0.67 17.71 10.02
CA GLN A 97 1.17 18.56 11.11
C GLN A 97 1.32 17.80 12.44
N ARG A 98 0.86 16.55 12.51
CA ARG A 98 0.97 15.73 13.73
C ARG A 98 2.36 15.10 13.82
N PRO A 99 2.92 14.97 15.03
CA PRO A 99 4.20 14.28 15.20
C PRO A 99 4.04 12.81 14.80
N LEU A 100 5.08 12.26 14.17
CA LEU A 100 5.10 10.87 13.72
C LEU A 100 4.78 9.88 14.86
N SER A 101 5.26 10.15 16.07
CA SER A 101 4.98 9.32 17.25
C SER A 101 3.48 9.22 17.55
N GLN A 102 2.72 10.30 17.37
CA GLN A 102 1.28 10.28 17.55
C GLN A 102 0.59 9.46 16.45
N LEU A 103 0.99 9.64 15.19
CA LEU A 103 0.45 8.86 14.08
C LEU A 103 0.71 7.35 14.26
N MET A 104 1.91 6.98 14.71
CA MET A 104 2.30 5.60 14.98
C MET A 104 1.61 5.00 16.22
N SER A 105 1.10 5.84 17.13
CA SER A 105 0.39 5.37 18.34
C SER A 105 -1.07 5.00 18.12
N VAL A 106 -1.62 5.33 16.94
CA VAL A 106 -3.02 5.01 16.60
C VAL A 106 -3.20 3.50 16.55
N ARG A 107 -4.14 2.99 17.37
CA ARG A 107 -4.51 1.58 17.38
C ARG A 107 -5.77 1.37 16.54
N LEU A 108 -5.64 0.52 15.54
CA LEU A 108 -6.76 0.03 14.73
C LEU A 108 -6.91 -1.47 15.04
N ASP A 109 -8.02 -1.85 15.66
CA ASP A 109 -8.33 -3.25 15.87
C ASP A 109 -8.73 -3.87 14.52
N SER A 110 -7.77 -4.50 13.85
CA SER A 110 -8.07 -5.30 12.66
C SER A 110 -8.68 -6.63 13.10
N PRO A 111 -9.84 -7.03 12.56
CA PRO A 111 -10.38 -8.36 12.81
C PRO A 111 -9.33 -9.41 12.39
N ARG A 112 -9.11 -10.40 13.26
CA ARG A 112 -8.14 -11.49 13.01
C ARG A 112 -8.51 -12.30 11.76
N PHE A 113 -9.81 -12.32 11.44
CA PHE A 113 -10.39 -12.82 10.20
C PHE A 113 -11.47 -11.83 9.76
N LEU A 114 -11.44 -11.37 8.51
CA LEU A 114 -12.58 -10.64 7.97
C LEU A 114 -13.70 -11.66 7.69
N PRO A 115 -14.93 -11.45 8.19
CA PRO A 115 -16.06 -12.27 7.77
C PRO A 115 -16.22 -12.14 6.25
N GLY A 116 -16.48 -13.28 5.59
CA GLY A 116 -16.65 -13.40 4.14
C GLY A 116 -17.67 -12.41 3.60
#